data_AF-X1QUT0-F1
#
_entry.id   AF-X1QUT0-F1
#
_cell.length_a   1.000
_cell.length_b   1.000
_cell.length_c   1.000
_cell.angle_alpha   90.00
_cell.angle_beta   90.00
_cell.angle_gamma   90.00
#
_symmetry.space_group_name_H-M   'P 1'
#
loop_
_entity.id
_entity.type
_entity.pdbx_description
1 polymer ?
#
loop_
_entity_poly.entity_id
_entity_poly.type
_entity_poly.pdbx_seq_one_letter_code
_entity_poly.pdbx_strand_id
1 'polypeptide(L)'
;MGKKEYQEKMNNEDKTLVNFNPELNQSSLYDNEGNLLPKDKRESFSYLPNGFINSGLISKLTHKDFEIYFFLASKCNGYRNTRKTNPDITREIGIPEVTIKRALERLEFYHFIHRRRYSMGPKLKRRIITLQRWDTAYKLLVTER
;
A
#
# COMPACT_ATOMS: atom_id res chain seq x y z
N MET A 1 -19.53 -12.45 20.15
CA MET A 1 -18.11 -12.22 20.47
C MET A 1 -18.05 -11.04 21.41
N GLY A 2 -17.60 -11.24 22.65
CA GLY A 2 -17.47 -10.16 23.62
C GLY A 2 -16.34 -9.21 23.27
N LYS A 3 -16.37 -7.96 23.77
CA LYS A 3 -15.28 -6.97 23.55
C LYS A 3 -13.91 -7.51 23.97
N LYS A 4 -13.86 -8.29 25.05
CA LYS A 4 -12.63 -8.86 25.60
C LYS A 4 -12.07 -9.99 24.73
N GLU A 5 -12.93 -10.90 24.26
CA GLU A 5 -12.56 -11.95 23.29
C GLU A 5 -12.14 -11.36 21.94
N TYR A 6 -12.77 -10.27 21.50
CA TYR A 6 -12.38 -9.57 20.27
C TYR A 6 -11.00 -8.92 20.45
N GLN A 7 -10.73 -8.29 21.59
CA GLN A 7 -9.43 -7.71 21.89
C GLN A 7 -8.32 -8.78 22.04
N GLU A 8 -8.61 -9.90 22.72
CA GLU A 8 -7.68 -11.04 22.85
C GLU A 8 -7.47 -11.75 21.52
N LYS A 9 -8.49 -11.85 20.66
CA LYS A 9 -8.35 -12.34 19.30
C LYS A 9 -7.47 -11.41 18.46
N MET A 10 -7.68 -10.10 18.51
CA MET A 10 -6.85 -9.09 17.83
C MET A 10 -5.40 -9.09 18.34
N ASN A 11 -5.19 -9.23 19.66
CA ASN A 11 -3.86 -9.29 20.29
C ASN A 11 -3.16 -10.65 20.11
N ASN A 12 -3.89 -11.76 19.92
CA ASN A 12 -3.28 -13.04 19.53
C ASN A 12 -3.04 -13.11 18.02
N GLU A 13 -3.84 -12.40 17.22
CA GLU A 13 -3.60 -12.13 15.81
C GLU A 13 -2.38 -11.21 15.57
N ASP A 14 -1.78 -10.57 16.59
CA ASP A 14 -0.51 -9.80 16.47
C ASP A 14 0.65 -10.64 15.93
N LYS A 15 0.65 -11.95 16.18
CA LYS A 15 1.67 -12.86 15.63
C LYS A 15 1.42 -13.26 14.17
N THR A 16 0.22 -13.01 13.64
CA THR A 16 -0.20 -13.31 12.26
C THR A 16 -0.69 -12.06 11.51
N LEU A 17 -0.49 -10.88 12.09
CA LEU A 17 -1.09 -9.62 11.66
C LEU A 17 -0.56 -9.18 10.29
N VAL A 18 0.59 -9.70 9.85
CA VAL A 18 1.12 -9.49 8.50
C VAL A 18 0.39 -10.29 7.43
N ASN A 19 -0.14 -11.48 7.74
CA ASN A 19 -0.97 -12.24 6.80
C ASN A 19 -2.35 -11.60 6.61
N PHE A 20 -2.88 -10.94 7.66
CA PHE A 20 -4.15 -10.23 7.59
C PHE A 20 -4.02 -8.77 7.14
N ASN A 21 -2.91 -8.11 7.46
CA ASN A 21 -2.58 -6.71 7.15
C ASN A 21 -1.16 -6.63 6.56
N PRO A 22 -0.96 -7.10 5.30
CA PRO A 22 0.32 -7.03 4.59
C PRO A 22 0.90 -5.61 4.50
N GLU A 23 0.08 -4.59 4.73
CA GLU A 23 0.51 -3.22 4.87
C GLU A 23 1.39 -2.90 6.10
N LEU A 24 1.39 -3.71 7.15
CA LEU A 24 2.29 -3.50 8.29
C LEU A 24 3.73 -3.74 7.88
N ASN A 25 3.94 -4.73 7.01
CA ASN A 25 5.20 -5.05 6.33
C ASN A 25 5.64 -3.91 5.37
N GLN A 26 4.69 -3.06 4.92
CA GLN A 26 5.04 -1.88 4.12
C GLN A 26 5.50 -0.68 4.96
N SER A 27 5.40 -0.75 6.29
CA SER A 27 5.82 0.36 7.16
C SER A 27 7.34 0.48 7.29
N SER A 28 7.79 1.61 7.81
CA SER A 28 9.18 1.79 8.24
C SER A 28 9.56 0.97 9.46
N LEU A 29 8.59 0.32 10.12
CA LEU A 29 8.74 -0.29 11.43
C LEU A 29 8.90 -1.81 11.39
N TYR A 30 8.37 -2.48 10.37
CA TYR A 30 8.37 -3.94 10.28
C TYR A 30 9.06 -4.42 8.99
N ASP A 31 9.65 -5.60 9.03
CA ASP A 31 10.26 -6.26 7.87
C ASP A 31 9.22 -7.04 7.05
N ASN A 32 9.71 -7.74 6.02
CA ASN A 32 8.86 -8.55 5.13
C ASN A 32 8.18 -9.75 5.80
N GLU A 33 8.62 -10.13 6.99
CA GLU A 33 8.13 -11.26 7.76
C GLU A 33 7.26 -10.80 8.95
N GLY A 34 7.16 -9.49 9.17
CA GLY A 34 6.40 -8.89 10.26
C GLY A 34 7.16 -8.70 11.56
N ASN A 35 8.47 -8.89 11.54
CA ASN A 35 9.31 -8.61 12.69
C ASN A 35 9.59 -7.11 12.77
N LEU A 36 9.63 -6.58 13.99
CA LEU A 36 9.97 -5.18 14.21
C LEU A 36 11.42 -4.92 13.80
N LEU A 37 11.65 -3.98 12.88
CA LEU A 37 12.97 -3.61 12.43
C LEU A 37 13.77 -2.96 13.58
N PRO A 38 15.06 -3.32 13.73
CA PRO A 38 16.02 -2.57 14.54
C PRO A 38 16.00 -1.08 14.15
N LYS A 39 16.16 -0.16 15.12
CA LYS A 39 15.99 1.29 14.89
C LYS A 39 16.86 1.82 13.75
N ASP A 40 18.08 1.30 13.63
CA ASP A 40 19.07 1.58 12.59
C ASP A 40 18.66 1.09 11.19
N LYS A 41 17.79 0.08 11.11
CA LYS A 41 17.25 -0.47 9.85
C LYS A 41 15.89 0.11 9.47
N ARG A 42 15.31 0.98 10.29
CA ARG A 42 14.03 1.64 9.99
C ARG A 42 14.29 2.75 8.97
N GLU A 43 13.82 2.54 7.75
CA GLU A 43 13.91 3.57 6.71
C GLU A 43 12.90 4.68 6.97
N SER A 44 13.30 5.94 6.78
CA SER A 44 12.33 7.02 6.69
C SER A 44 11.37 6.76 5.53
N PHE A 45 10.11 7.14 5.72
CA PHE A 45 9.11 6.98 4.67
C PHE A 45 9.51 7.79 3.43
N SER A 46 9.84 7.08 2.36
CA SER A 46 10.04 7.65 1.03
C SER A 46 8.82 7.35 0.17
N TYR A 47 8.23 8.40 -0.39
CA TYR A 47 7.12 8.30 -1.34
C TYR A 47 7.51 7.57 -2.62
N LEU A 48 8.79 7.59 -3.00
CA LEU A 48 9.31 6.93 -4.19
C LEU A 48 10.65 6.26 -3.85
N PRO A 49 10.63 4.99 -3.43
CA PRO A 49 11.86 4.25 -3.11
C PRO A 49 12.86 4.24 -4.28
N ASN A 50 14.16 4.41 -3.97
CA ASN A 50 15.23 4.48 -4.98
C ASN A 50 15.29 3.26 -5.90
N GLY A 51 14.86 2.08 -5.44
CA GLY A 51 14.81 0.90 -6.30
C GLY A 51 13.82 1.00 -7.47
N PHE A 52 12.71 1.74 -7.33
CA PHE A 52 11.84 2.04 -8.48
C PHE A 52 12.52 2.96 -9.49
N ILE A 53 13.35 3.89 -9.01
CA ILE A 53 14.15 4.78 -9.87
C ILE A 53 15.20 3.96 -10.62
N ASN A 54 15.99 3.18 -9.89
CA ASN A 54 17.12 2.43 -10.43
C ASN A 54 16.71 1.25 -11.31
N SER A 55 15.49 0.71 -11.15
CA SER A 55 14.97 -0.38 -12.00
C SER A 55 14.48 0.09 -13.36
N GLY A 56 14.34 1.40 -13.58
CA GLY A 56 13.80 1.96 -14.83
C GLY A 56 12.29 1.80 -14.99
N LEU A 57 11.57 1.21 -14.01
CA LEU A 57 10.12 1.04 -14.07
C LEU A 57 9.35 2.36 -14.14
N ILE A 58 9.93 3.43 -13.61
CA ILE A 58 9.43 4.81 -13.74
C ILE A 58 9.19 5.19 -15.20
N SER A 59 10.01 4.72 -16.14
CA SER A 59 9.86 5.00 -17.58
C SER A 59 8.61 4.37 -18.20
N LYS A 60 7.96 3.43 -17.49
CA LYS A 60 6.73 2.75 -17.94
C LYS A 60 5.46 3.48 -17.50
N LEU A 61 5.60 4.51 -16.67
CA LEU A 61 4.49 5.29 -16.14
C LEU A 61 4.32 6.60 -16.92
N THR A 62 3.07 6.98 -17.14
CA THR A 62 2.69 8.28 -17.72
C THR A 62 2.74 9.37 -16.65
N HIS A 63 2.76 10.64 -17.09
CA HIS A 63 2.65 11.78 -16.18
C HIS A 63 1.43 11.69 -15.25
N LYS A 64 0.28 11.21 -15.76
CA LYS A 64 -0.95 11.07 -14.96
C LYS A 64 -0.84 9.95 -13.93
N ASP A 65 -0.09 8.90 -14.22
CA ASP A 65 0.18 7.85 -13.24
C ASP A 65 1.00 8.39 -12.06
N PHE A 66 2.01 9.22 -12.34
CA PHE A 66 2.79 9.90 -11.30
C PHE A 66 1.94 10.86 -10.48
N GLU A 67 1.11 11.68 -11.12
CA GLU A 67 0.25 12.64 -10.43
C GLU A 67 -0.69 11.92 -9.43
N ILE A 68 -1.28 10.79 -9.85
CA ILE A 68 -2.11 9.95 -8.98
C ILE A 68 -1.26 9.26 -7.90
N TYR A 69 -0.10 8.73 -8.26
CA TYR A 69 0.79 8.07 -7.31
C TYR A 69 1.22 9.03 -6.20
N PHE A 70 1.71 10.22 -6.54
CA PHE A 70 2.12 11.23 -5.56
C PHE A 70 0.94 11.75 -4.74
N PHE A 71 -0.24 11.90 -5.35
CA PHE A 71 -1.45 12.18 -4.57
C PHE A 71 -1.70 11.11 -3.51
N LEU A 72 -1.74 9.83 -3.91
CA LEU A 72 -1.95 8.71 -2.98
C LEU A 72 -0.88 8.72 -1.87
N ALA A 73 0.37 8.93 -2.26
CA ALA A 73 1.52 9.01 -1.38
C ALA A 73 1.32 10.09 -0.30
N SER A 74 0.92 11.30 -0.70
CA SER A 74 0.62 12.41 0.22
C SER A 74 -0.49 12.11 1.24
N LYS A 75 -1.35 11.13 0.95
CA LYS A 75 -2.49 10.73 1.79
C LYS A 75 -2.22 9.45 2.57
N CYS A 76 -1.00 8.92 2.52
CA CYS A 76 -0.62 7.73 3.26
C CYS A 76 -0.35 8.03 4.72
N ASN A 77 -0.66 7.06 5.58
CA ASN A 77 -0.21 7.04 6.97
C ASN A 77 1.21 6.43 7.07
N GLY A 78 1.76 6.34 8.30
CA GLY A 78 3.08 5.72 8.55
C GLY A 78 3.23 4.25 8.12
N TYR A 79 2.14 3.59 7.76
CA TYR A 79 2.10 2.23 7.21
C TYR A 79 1.95 2.22 5.68
N ARG A 80 2.21 3.36 5.02
CA ARG A 80 2.10 3.53 3.56
C ARG A 80 0.70 3.28 2.98
N ASN A 81 -0.35 3.40 3.79
CA ASN A 81 -1.72 3.13 3.34
C ASN A 81 -2.57 4.38 3.22
N THR A 82 -3.44 4.37 2.23
CA THR A 82 -4.54 5.32 2.13
C THR A 82 -5.86 4.63 1.82
N ARG A 83 -6.97 5.28 2.21
CA ARG A 83 -8.34 4.83 1.98
C ARG A 83 -9.06 5.66 0.92
N LYS A 84 -8.33 6.53 0.20
CA LYS A 84 -8.90 7.41 -0.81
C LYS A 84 -9.56 6.61 -1.92
N THR A 85 -10.79 6.98 -2.24
CA THR A 85 -11.60 6.40 -3.30
C THR A 85 -11.41 7.17 -4.62
N ASN A 86 -11.85 6.60 -5.74
CA ASN A 86 -11.79 7.31 -7.03
C ASN A 86 -12.59 8.62 -7.01
N PRO A 87 -13.79 8.68 -6.40
CA PRO A 87 -14.47 9.96 -6.17
C PRO A 87 -13.66 10.97 -5.35
N ASP A 88 -12.94 10.54 -4.32
CA ASP A 88 -12.10 11.44 -3.52
C ASP A 88 -10.95 12.02 -4.34
N ILE A 89 -10.28 11.16 -5.12
CA ILE A 89 -9.18 11.58 -6.02
C ILE A 89 -9.73 12.56 -7.06
N THR A 90 -10.85 12.24 -7.70
CA THR A 90 -11.50 13.11 -8.69
C THR A 90 -11.80 14.48 -8.11
N ARG A 91 -12.34 14.54 -6.88
CA ARG A 91 -12.69 15.78 -6.20
C ARG A 91 -11.47 16.63 -5.84
N GLU A 92 -10.38 16.00 -5.41
CA GLU A 92 -9.21 16.73 -4.90
C GLU A 92 -8.24 17.18 -5.99
N ILE A 93 -8.07 16.41 -7.07
CA ILE A 93 -7.09 16.72 -8.14
C ILE A 93 -7.71 16.85 -9.53
N GLY A 94 -9.04 16.77 -9.67
CA GLY A 94 -9.74 17.04 -10.92
C GLY A 94 -9.53 16.01 -12.03
N ILE A 95 -8.93 14.85 -11.73
CA ILE A 95 -8.67 13.81 -12.71
C ILE A 95 -9.93 12.94 -12.92
N PRO A 96 -10.36 12.66 -14.16
CA PRO A 96 -11.51 11.80 -14.42
C PRO A 96 -11.34 10.38 -13.88
N GLU A 97 -12.44 9.77 -13.40
CA GLU A 97 -12.41 8.41 -12.86
C GLU A 97 -11.85 7.36 -13.82
N VAL A 98 -12.10 7.50 -15.13
CA VAL A 98 -11.58 6.57 -16.15
C VAL A 98 -10.05 6.60 -16.17
N THR A 99 -9.45 7.78 -16.10
CA THR A 99 -8.00 7.97 -16.01
C THR A 99 -7.47 7.41 -14.70
N ILE A 100 -8.17 7.64 -13.59
CA ILE A 100 -7.80 7.08 -12.28
C ILE A 100 -7.79 5.55 -12.30
N LYS A 101 -8.81 4.90 -12.87
CA LYS A 101 -8.87 3.43 -12.96
C LYS A 101 -7.68 2.87 -13.74
N ARG A 102 -7.42 3.41 -14.93
CA ARG A 102 -6.29 3.00 -15.78
C ARG A 102 -4.93 3.19 -15.10
N ALA A 103 -4.75 4.33 -14.43
CA ALA A 103 -3.51 4.61 -13.71
C ALA A 103 -3.30 3.64 -12.55
N LEU A 104 -4.35 3.39 -11.76
CA LEU A 104 -4.28 2.44 -10.65
C LEU A 104 -4.00 1.01 -11.11
N GLU A 105 -4.54 0.59 -12.26
CA GLU A 105 -4.23 -0.70 -12.87
C GLU A 105 -2.76 -0.79 -13.28
N ARG A 106 -2.21 0.26 -13.92
CA ARG A 106 -0.81 0.29 -14.32
C ARG A 106 0.16 0.34 -13.13
N LEU A 107 -0.17 1.15 -12.12
CA LEU A 107 0.62 1.23 -10.88
C LEU A 107 0.63 -0.10 -10.12
N GLU A 108 -0.48 -0.83 -10.14
CA GLU A 108 -0.56 -2.17 -9.53
C GLU A 108 0.20 -3.22 -10.36
N PHE A 109 0.11 -3.17 -11.68
CA PHE A 109 0.86 -4.07 -12.58
C PHE A 109 2.37 -3.98 -12.39
N TYR A 110 2.91 -2.77 -12.17
CA TYR A 110 4.33 -2.56 -11.88
C TYR A 110 4.66 -2.59 -10.39
N HIS A 111 3.75 -3.08 -9.54
CA HIS A 111 3.93 -3.23 -8.10
C HIS A 111 4.34 -1.93 -7.37
N PHE A 112 3.97 -0.75 -7.89
CA PHE A 112 4.11 0.51 -7.15
C PHE A 112 3.11 0.61 -6.01
N ILE A 113 1.93 0.03 -6.22
CA ILE A 113 0.86 -0.04 -5.24
C ILE A 113 0.28 -1.45 -5.16
N HIS A 114 -0.39 -1.74 -4.05
CA HIS A 114 -1.30 -2.87 -3.94
C HIS A 114 -2.70 -2.39 -3.53
N ARG A 115 -3.74 -2.93 -4.17
CA ARG A 115 -5.13 -2.60 -3.85
C ARG A 115 -5.82 -3.81 -3.25
N ARG A 116 -6.44 -3.62 -2.09
CA ARG A 116 -7.25 -4.67 -1.46
C ARG A 116 -8.57 -4.14 -0.94
N ARG A 117 -9.54 -5.04 -0.81
CA ARG A 117 -10.80 -4.77 -0.11
C ARG A 117 -10.73 -5.47 1.25
N TYR A 118 -11.02 -4.73 2.31
CA TYR A 118 -11.13 -5.31 3.65
C TYR A 118 -12.57 -5.21 4.16
N SER A 119 -13.00 -6.25 4.86
CA SER A 119 -14.34 -6.32 5.44
C SER A 119 -14.38 -5.49 6.73
N MET A 120 -15.32 -4.55 6.80
CA MET A 120 -15.69 -3.83 8.02
C MET A 120 -16.92 -4.46 8.70
N GLY A 121 -17.43 -5.57 8.16
CA GLY A 121 -18.65 -6.24 8.58
C GLY A 121 -19.35 -6.93 7.40
N PRO A 122 -20.46 -7.65 7.64
CA PRO A 122 -21.09 -8.50 6.63
C PRO A 122 -21.50 -7.77 5.34
N LYS A 123 -21.84 -6.48 5.44
CA LYS A 123 -22.34 -5.66 4.31
C LYS A 123 -21.40 -4.53 3.91
N LEU A 124 -20.31 -4.30 4.63
CA LEU A 124 -19.43 -3.15 4.43
C LEU A 124 -18.04 -3.61 4.05
N LYS A 125 -17.63 -3.27 2.82
CA LYS A 125 -16.26 -3.45 2.35
C LYS A 125 -15.65 -2.08 2.08
N ARG A 126 -14.40 -1.90 2.49
CA ARG A 126 -13.64 -0.68 2.20
C ARG A 126 -12.40 -1.03 1.40
N ARG A 127 -11.98 -0.11 0.54
CA ARG A 127 -10.75 -0.24 -0.24
C ARG A 127 -9.59 0.33 0.56
N ILE A 128 -8.45 -0.35 0.51
CA ILE A 128 -7.15 0.17 0.94
C ILE A 128 -6.23 0.14 -0.27
N ILE A 129 -5.43 1.20 -0.41
CA ILE A 129 -4.32 1.27 -1.34
C ILE A 129 -3.06 1.40 -0.50
N THR A 130 -2.10 0.53 -0.74
CA THR A 130 -0.81 0.52 -0.06
C THR A 130 0.28 0.86 -1.05
N LEU A 131 1.16 1.81 -0.72
CA LEU A 131 2.38 2.01 -1.50
C LEU A 131 3.38 0.93 -1.15
N GLN A 132 3.88 0.24 -2.16
CA GLN A 132 4.86 -0.82 -1.98
C GLN A 132 6.24 -0.24 -1.66
N ARG A 133 6.97 -0.91 -0.79
CA ARG A 133 8.41 -0.76 -0.67
C ARG A 133 9.10 -1.47 -1.83
N TRP A 134 10.34 -1.07 -2.11
CA TRP A 134 11.10 -1.68 -3.20
C TRP A 134 11.38 -3.16 -2.97
N ASP A 135 11.75 -3.56 -1.76
CA ASP A 135 12.06 -4.94 -1.40
C ASP A 135 10.85 -5.87 -1.57
N THR A 136 9.65 -5.40 -1.22
CA THR A 136 8.41 -6.16 -1.48
C THR A 136 8.07 -6.18 -2.97
N ALA A 137 8.09 -5.04 -3.65
CA ALA A 137 7.81 -4.96 -5.08
C ALA A 137 8.77 -5.81 -5.92
N TYR A 138 10.06 -5.78 -5.59
CA TYR A 138 11.09 -6.56 -6.27
C TYR A 138 10.84 -8.07 -6.13
N LYS A 139 10.48 -8.55 -4.93
CA LYS A 139 10.13 -9.96 -4.73
C LYS A 139 8.95 -10.36 -5.63
N LEU A 140 7.91 -9.55 -5.70
CA LEU A 140 6.75 -9.83 -6.56
C LEU A 140 7.13 -9.83 -8.04
N LEU A 141 7.88 -8.83 -8.50
CA LEU A 141 8.37 -8.72 -9.88
C LEU A 141 9.25 -9.90 -10.33
N VAL A 142 10.02 -10.49 -9.41
CA VAL A 142 10.85 -11.66 -9.70
C VAL A 142 10.05 -12.97 -9.66
N THR A 143 9.05 -13.06 -8.79
CA THR A 143 8.27 -14.28 -8.56
C THR A 143 7.14 -14.47 -9.59
N GLU A 144 6.58 -13.39 -10.13
CA GLU A 144 5.54 -13.43 -11.18
C GLU A 144 6.09 -13.70 -12.60
N ARG A 145 7.30 -14.28 -12.71
CA ARG A 145 7.92 -14.67 -13.99
C ARG A 145 7.44 -16.01 -14.51
#